data_AF-A0A941I8G7-F1
#
_entry.id   AF-A0A941I8G7-F1
#
_cell.length_a   1.000
_cell.length_b   1.000
_cell.length_c   1.000
_cell.angle_alpha   90.00
_cell.angle_beta   90.00
_cell.angle_gamma   90.00
#
_symmetry.space_group_name_H-M   'P 1'
#
loop_
_entity.id
_entity.type
_entity.pdbx_description
1 polymer ?
#
loop_
_entity_poly.entity_id
_entity_poly.type
_entity_poly.pdbx_seq_one_letter_code
_entity_poly.pdbx_strand_id
1 'polypeptide(L)' 'MQALARMRELKATGRVSLDLSANDENVDKLPQLKLENGDQLIIPSRPDFVHIFGAVNQEASVIWRKGTTVDKYLANAG' A
#
# COMPACT_ATOMS: atom_id res chain seq x y z
N MET A 1 -3.96 28.58 -12.72
CA MET A 1 -5.37 28.15 -12.57
C MET A 1 -5.61 26.64 -12.77
N GLN A 2 -4.78 25.90 -13.52
CA GLN A 2 -4.97 24.44 -13.73
C GLN A 2 -4.82 23.57 -12.47
N ALA A 3 -3.92 23.89 -11.54
CA ALA A 3 -3.70 23.08 -10.34
C ALA A 3 -4.94 22.99 -9.42
N LEU A 4 -5.69 24.09 -9.28
CA LEU A 4 -6.94 24.15 -8.51
C LEU A 4 -8.07 23.33 -9.13
N ALA A 5 -8.16 23.28 -10.46
CA ALA A 5 -9.14 22.46 -11.17
C ALA A 5 -8.85 20.96 -10.96
N ARG A 6 -7.58 20.55 -11.10
CA ARG A 6 -7.15 19.16 -10.87
C ARG A 6 -7.40 18.70 -9.44
N MET A 7 -7.16 19.57 -8.45
CA MET A 7 -7.43 19.26 -7.03
C MET A 7 -8.92 18.97 -6.76
N ARG A 8 -9.84 19.65 -7.47
CA ARG A 8 -11.28 19.44 -7.34
C ARG A 8 -11.77 18.13 -7.96
N GLU A 9 -11.05 17.59 -8.92
CA GLU A 9 -11.35 16.31 -9.57
C GLU A 9 -10.78 15.10 -8.81
N LEU A 10 -9.86 15.33 -7.85
CA LEU A 10 -9.33 14.28 -6.99
C LEU A 10 -10.44 13.75 -6.09
N LYS A 11 -11.04 12.63 -6.48
CA LYS A 11 -11.91 11.86 -5.60
C LYS A 11 -11.06 11.26 -4.47
N ALA A 12 -11.49 11.46 -3.23
CA ALA A 12 -10.91 10.74 -2.10
C ALA A 12 -11.04 9.24 -2.38
N THR A 13 -9.91 8.52 -2.34
CA THR A 13 -9.85 7.08 -2.64
C THR A 13 -10.48 6.21 -1.55
N GLY A 14 -11.00 6.83 -0.47
CA GLY A 14 -11.67 6.14 0.63
C GLY A 14 -10.74 5.44 1.62
N ARG A 15 -9.41 5.66 1.54
CA ARG A 15 -8.45 5.03 2.45
C ARG A 15 -8.26 5.86 3.72
N VAL A 16 -8.56 5.28 4.88
CA VAL A 16 -8.21 5.82 6.20
C VAL A 16 -7.01 5.04 6.74
N SER A 17 -5.96 5.75 7.17
CA SER A 17 -4.82 5.10 7.83
C SER A 17 -5.21 4.76 9.28
N LEU A 18 -4.95 3.53 9.70
CA LEU A 18 -5.25 3.03 11.04
C LEU A 18 -4.05 3.09 12.00
N ASP A 19 -2.94 3.70 11.56
CA ASP A 19 -1.68 3.83 12.32
C ASP A 19 -1.16 2.50 12.91
N LEU A 20 -1.23 1.42 12.11
CA LEU A 20 -0.76 0.09 12.49
C LEU A 20 0.72 -0.07 12.13
N SER A 21 1.51 -0.67 13.03
CA SER A 21 2.89 -1.06 12.71
C SER A 21 2.88 -2.29 11.80
N ALA A 22 3.80 -2.34 10.84
CA ALA A 22 3.95 -3.49 9.94
C ALA A 22 4.33 -4.81 10.67
N ASN A 23 4.80 -4.69 11.92
CA ASN A 23 5.17 -5.80 12.80
C ASN A 23 4.11 -6.09 13.87
N ASP A 24 2.96 -5.41 13.86
CA ASP A 24 1.88 -5.73 14.78
C ASP A 24 1.19 -7.02 14.33
N GLU A 25 1.51 -8.11 15.02
CA GLU A 25 0.92 -9.43 14.77
C GLU A 25 -0.32 -9.70 15.64
N ASN A 26 -0.65 -8.80 16.56
CA ASN A 26 -1.76 -8.97 17.49
C ASN A 26 -2.96 -8.07 17.12
N VAL A 27 -4.14 -8.70 17.07
CA VAL A 27 -5.45 -8.07 16.88
C VAL A 27 -5.74 -7.00 17.92
N ASP A 28 -5.20 -7.13 19.15
CA ASP A 28 -5.38 -6.16 20.23
C ASP A 28 -4.81 -4.77 19.91
N LYS A 29 -3.97 -4.65 18.87
CA LYS A 29 -3.40 -3.38 18.40
C LYS A 29 -4.33 -2.63 17.45
N LEU A 30 -5.41 -3.25 16.97
CA LEU A 30 -6.37 -2.57 16.11
C LEU A 30 -7.07 -1.43 16.88
N PRO A 31 -7.24 -0.26 16.27
CA PRO A 31 -7.97 0.83 16.90
C PRO A 31 -9.43 0.43 17.12
N GLN A 32 -10.05 1.00 18.16
CA GLN A 32 -11.47 0.83 18.38
C GLN A 32 -12.25 1.57 17.30
N LEU A 33 -12.97 0.81 16.46
CA LEU A 33 -13.77 1.33 15.37
C LEU A 33 -15.24 0.99 15.63
N LYS A 34 -16.14 1.95 15.43
CA LYS A 34 -17.57 1.68 15.37
C LYS A 34 -17.87 1.04 14.02
N LEU A 35 -18.60 -0.07 14.04
CA LEU A 35 -19.01 -0.79 12.85
C LEU A 35 -20.50 -0.60 12.64
N GLU A 36 -20.91 -0.50 11.38
CA GLU A 36 -22.30 -0.47 10.95
C GLU A 36 -22.68 -1.77 10.23
N ASN A 37 -23.99 -1.99 10.07
CA ASN A 37 -24.47 -3.19 9.41
C ASN A 37 -24.08 -3.18 7.93
N GLY A 38 -23.36 -4.22 7.50
CA GLY A 38 -22.84 -4.34 6.14
C GLY A 38 -21.34 -4.04 6.00
N ASP A 39 -20.68 -3.57 7.07
CA ASP A 39 -19.22 -3.40 7.07
C ASP A 39 -18.50 -4.75 6.95
N GLN A 40 -17.42 -4.77 6.17
CA GLN A 40 -16.60 -5.95 5.95
C GLN A 40 -15.13 -5.68 6.30
N LEU A 41 -14.58 -6.50 7.18
CA LEU A 41 -13.14 -6.52 7.47
C LEU A 41 -12.45 -7.57 6.59
N ILE A 42 -11.53 -7.14 5.73
CA ILE A 42 -10.75 -8.01 4.85
C ILE A 42 -9.28 -7.91 5.25
N ILE A 43 -8.70 -9.03 5.69
CA ILE A 43 -7.27 -9.14 6.00
C ILE A 43 -6.59 -9.86 4.83
N PRO A 44 -5.83 -9.16 3.97
CA PRO A 44 -5.14 -9.81 2.87
C PRO A 44 -3.95 -10.63 3.39
N SER A 45 -3.59 -11.68 2.65
CA SER A 45 -2.33 -12.38 2.89
C SER A 45 -1.14 -11.47 2.61
N ARG A 46 -0.04 -11.64 3.37
CA ARG A 46 1.22 -10.95 3.09
C ARG A 46 1.74 -11.39 1.72
N PRO A 47 1.96 -10.46 0.76
CA PRO A 47 2.51 -10.82 -0.54
C PRO A 47 3.97 -11.28 -0.46
N ASP A 48 4.34 -12.28 -1.25
CA ASP A 48 5.73 -12.77 -1.39
C ASP A 48 6.47 -12.11 -2.57
N PHE A 49 6.03 -10.94 -3.00
CA PHE A 49 6.61 -10.18 -4.10
C PHE A 49 6.62 -8.67 -3.81
N VAL A 50 7.50 -7.97 -4.51
CA VAL A 50 7.60 -6.51 -4.53
C VAL A 50 7.12 -6.03 -5.89
N HIS A 51 6.22 -5.06 -5.89
CA HIS A 51 5.72 -4.42 -7.10
C HIS A 51 6.50 -3.11 -7.35
N ILE A 52 7.03 -2.96 -8.56
CA ILE A 52 7.83 -1.83 -9.01
C ILE A 52 7.02 -1.09 -10.06
N PHE A 53 6.71 0.18 -9.80
CA PHE A 53 5.87 1.02 -10.65
C PHE A 53 6.34 2.48 -10.61
N GLY A 54 5.94 3.28 -11.61
CA GLY A 54 6.25 4.70 -11.71
C GLY A 54 7.30 5.02 -12.78
N ALA A 55 8.20 5.97 -12.51
CA ALA A 55 9.23 6.42 -13.45
C ALA A 55 10.45 5.47 -13.46
N VAL A 56 10.23 4.23 -13.90
CA VAL A 56 11.23 3.18 -14.09
C VAL A 56 11.25 2.76 -15.56
N ASN A 57 12.32 2.09 -16.04
CA ASN A 57 12.34 1.67 -17.45
C ASN A 57 11.31 0.57 -17.73
N GLN A 58 11.08 -0.33 -16.78
CA GLN A 58 10.05 -1.37 -16.87
C GLN A 58 9.37 -1.63 -15.51
N GLU A 59 8.05 -1.48 -15.48
CA GLU A 59 7.25 -1.88 -14.32
C GLU A 59 7.17 -3.41 -14.24
N ALA A 60 7.31 -3.97 -13.02
CA ALA A 60 7.34 -5.41 -12.82
C ALA A 60 6.96 -5.81 -11.38
N SER A 61 6.53 -7.06 -11.21
CA SER A 61 6.40 -7.72 -9.90
C SER A 61 7.48 -8.78 -9.75
N VAL A 62 8.33 -8.65 -8.74
CA VAL A 62 9.49 -9.54 -8.54
C VAL A 62 9.38 -10.23 -7.18
N ILE A 63 9.72 -11.52 -7.11
CA ILE A 63 9.70 -12.29 -5.87
C ILE A 63 10.54 -11.60 -4.79
N TRP A 64 9.93 -11.41 -3.62
CA TRP A 64 10.60 -10.85 -2.46
C TRP A 64 11.63 -11.85 -1.93
N ARG A 65 12.83 -11.36 -1.65
CA ARG A 65 13.89 -12.16 -1.01
C ARG A 65 14.46 -11.42 0.19
N LYS A 66 14.59 -12.14 1.31
CA LYS A 66 15.22 -11.64 2.53
C LYS A 66 16.61 -11.06 2.22
N GLY A 67 16.88 -9.87 2.75
CA GLY A 67 18.16 -9.16 2.56
C GLY A 67 18.31 -8.40 1.24
N THR A 68 17.28 -8.38 0.38
CA THR A 68 17.29 -7.55 -0.84
C THR A 68 16.94 -6.11 -0.50
N THR A 69 17.71 -5.15 -1.02
CA THR A 69 17.49 -3.72 -0.84
C THR A 69 16.61 -3.13 -1.96
N VAL A 70 16.09 -1.92 -1.72
CA VAL A 70 15.32 -1.17 -2.73
C VAL A 70 16.14 -0.96 -4.01
N ASP A 71 17.40 -0.54 -3.88
CA ASP A 71 18.30 -0.32 -5.03
C ASP A 71 18.44 -1.55 -5.92
N LYS A 72 18.47 -2.74 -5.30
CA LYS A 72 18.57 -3.99 -6.05
C LYS A 72 17.29 -4.32 -6.82
N TYR A 73 16.12 -3.99 -6.29
CA TYR A 73 14.88 -4.14 -7.05
C TYR A 73 14.81 -3.13 -8.20
N LEU A 74 15.20 -1.88 -7.98
CA LEU A 74 15.23 -0.85 -9.01
C LEU A 74 16.22 -1.17 -10.13
N ALA A 75 17.42 -1.66 -9.81
CA ALA A 75 18.39 -2.09 -10.81
C ALA A 75 17.88 -3.22 -11.73
N ASN A 76 16.97 -4.07 -11.23
CA ASN A 76 16.33 -5.13 -12.04
C ASN A 76 15.18 -4.60 -12.90
N ALA A 77 14.61 -3.44 -12.56
CA ALA A 77 13.53 -2.81 -13.33
C ALA A 77 14.05 -1.98 -14.52
N GLY A 78 15.37 -1.93 -14.70
CA GLY A 78 16.05 -1.17 -15.73
C GLY A 78 16.19 0.30 -15.36
#